data_AF-A0A0V0QIB6-F1
#
_entry.id   AF-A0A0V0QIB6-F1
#
_cell.length_a   1.000
_cell.length_b   1.000
_cell.length_c   1.000
_cell.angle_alpha   90.00
_cell.angle_beta   90.00
_cell.angle_gamma   90.00
#
_symmetry.space_group_name_H-M   'P 1'
#
loop_
_entity.id
_entity.type
_entity.pdbx_description
1 polymer ?
#
loop_
_entity_poly.entity_id
_entity_poly.type
_entity_poly.pdbx_seq_one_letter_code
_entity_poly.pdbx_strand_id
1 'polypeptide(L)'
;MSVVPPQQYSYTDEESLELLIHSIRGNKQCQAERKAFNLCRSTVLGKFVEPEFCKDKSINFLNCFQQVRRDETQGCKDTFTQVLNCGKQNTGSFFGGNCQSQLNAYLNCQ
;
A
#
# COMPACT_ATOMS: atom_id res chain seq x y z
N MET A 1 -27.45 -3.38 -23.54
CA MET A 1 -26.22 -2.56 -23.58
C MET A 1 -25.47 -2.84 -22.30
N SER A 2 -24.35 -3.57 -22.34
CA SER A 2 -23.55 -3.82 -21.15
C SER A 2 -22.81 -2.55 -20.79
N VAL A 3 -23.16 -1.94 -19.67
CA VAL A 3 -22.40 -0.84 -19.07
C VAL A 3 -21.10 -1.45 -18.57
N VAL A 4 -20.04 -1.34 -19.35
CA VAL A 4 -18.70 -1.67 -18.90
C VAL A 4 -18.32 -0.61 -17.87
N PRO A 5 -18.07 -0.96 -16.60
CA PRO A 5 -17.64 0.02 -15.61
C PRO A 5 -16.34 0.67 -16.10
N PRO A 6 -16.15 1.98 -15.87
CA PRO A 6 -14.93 2.67 -16.30
C PRO A 6 -13.70 1.93 -15.79
N GLN A 7 -12.66 1.80 -16.62
CA GLN A 7 -11.37 1.23 -16.20
C GLN A 7 -10.70 2.16 -15.19
N GLN A 8 -11.15 2.12 -13.93
CA GLN A 8 -10.69 3.00 -12.86
C GLN A 8 -9.26 2.68 -12.35
N TYR A 9 -8.52 1.79 -13.04
CA TYR A 9 -7.26 1.23 -12.57
C TYR A 9 -6.25 0.99 -13.70
N SER A 10 -6.20 1.85 -14.72
CA SER A 10 -5.03 1.86 -15.62
C SER A 10 -3.94 2.70 -14.97
N TYR A 11 -2.99 2.04 -14.32
CA TYR A 11 -1.80 2.68 -13.78
C TYR A 11 -0.68 2.62 -14.80
N THR A 12 0.12 3.67 -14.90
CA THR A 12 1.43 3.60 -15.55
C THR A 12 2.35 2.65 -14.77
N ASP A 13 3.43 2.18 -15.40
CA ASP A 13 4.44 1.36 -14.73
C ASP A 13 5.06 2.10 -13.53
N GLU A 14 5.20 3.41 -13.63
CA GLU A 14 5.70 4.27 -12.56
C GLU A 14 4.72 4.36 -11.39
N GLU A 15 3.45 4.67 -11.64
CA GLU A 15 2.42 4.71 -10.59
C GLU A 15 2.25 3.33 -9.94
N SER A 16 2.35 2.26 -10.71
CA SER A 16 2.30 0.89 -10.20
C SER A 16 3.45 0.62 -9.23
N LEU A 17 4.66 1.09 -9.56
CA LEU A 17 5.84 0.94 -8.72
C LEU A 17 5.76 1.78 -7.44
N GLU A 18 5.26 3.01 -7.53
CA GLU A 18 5.01 3.86 -6.36
C GLU A 18 4.02 3.20 -5.39
N LEU A 19 2.88 2.75 -5.92
CA LEU A 19 1.87 2.03 -5.14
C LEU A 19 2.44 0.76 -4.51
N LEU A 20 3.32 0.04 -5.21
CA LEU A 20 3.98 -1.13 -4.70
C LEU A 20 4.91 -0.79 -3.51
N ILE A 21 5.73 0.25 -3.64
CA ILE A 21 6.63 0.71 -2.56
C ILE A 21 5.82 1.11 -1.32
N HIS A 22 4.73 1.86 -1.51
CA HIS A 22 3.82 2.21 -0.42
C HIS A 22 3.13 0.99 0.19
N SER A 23 2.78 -0.01 -0.61
CA SER A 23 2.16 -1.24 -0.10
C SER A 23 3.08 -1.98 0.87
N ILE A 24 4.40 -1.99 0.60
CA ILE A 24 5.39 -2.64 1.47
C ILE A 24 5.48 -1.89 2.81
N ARG A 25 5.60 -0.56 2.79
CA ARG A 25 5.63 0.25 4.01
C ARG A 25 4.33 0.18 4.78
N GLY A 26 3.20 0.28 4.10
CA GLY A 26 1.86 0.17 4.69
C GLY A 26 1.63 -1.21 5.32
N ASN A 27 2.14 -2.29 4.74
CA ASN A 27 2.04 -3.62 5.35
C ASN A 27 2.82 -3.75 6.67
N LYS A 28 3.93 -3.00 6.82
CA LYS A 28 4.72 -2.93 8.06
C LYS A 28 4.08 -1.98 9.09
N GLN A 29 3.76 -0.75 8.70
CA GLN A 29 3.28 0.31 9.59
C GLN A 29 1.81 0.11 10.00
N CYS A 30 0.95 -0.35 9.08
CA CYS A 30 -0.49 -0.53 9.30
C CYS A 30 -0.87 -1.99 9.59
N GLN A 31 0.07 -2.78 10.14
CA GLN A 31 -0.14 -4.22 10.35
C GLN A 31 -1.34 -4.49 11.28
N ALA A 32 -1.51 -3.68 12.32
CA ALA A 32 -2.57 -3.85 13.31
C ALA A 32 -3.96 -3.58 12.71
N GLU A 33 -4.12 -2.46 12.01
CA GLU A 33 -5.35 -2.05 11.35
C GLU A 33 -5.74 -3.04 10.25
N ARG A 34 -4.76 -3.45 9.42
CA ARG A 34 -4.95 -4.48 8.41
C ARG A 34 -5.45 -5.79 9.02
N LYS A 35 -4.84 -6.23 10.12
CA LYS A 35 -5.24 -7.46 10.82
C LYS A 35 -6.66 -7.34 11.37
N ALA A 36 -7.00 -6.21 12.00
CA ALA A 36 -8.34 -5.97 12.54
C ALA A 36 -9.42 -6.00 11.45
N PHE A 37 -9.16 -5.36 10.30
CA PHE A 37 -10.07 -5.39 9.16
C PHE A 37 -10.21 -6.79 8.56
N ASN A 38 -9.10 -7.49 8.34
CA ASN A 38 -9.11 -8.86 7.78
C ASN A 38 -9.84 -9.83 8.71
N LEU A 39 -9.62 -9.75 10.02
CA LEU A 39 -10.33 -10.58 10.99
C LEU A 39 -11.84 -10.30 10.94
N CYS A 40 -12.24 -9.03 10.90
CA CYS A 40 -13.66 -8.68 10.79
C CYS A 40 -14.31 -9.28 9.52
N ARG A 41 -13.67 -9.10 8.36
CA ARG A 41 -14.11 -9.65 7.07
C ARG A 41 -14.02 -11.18 6.96
N SER A 42 -13.33 -11.83 7.89
CA SER A 42 -13.26 -13.29 7.94
C SER A 42 -14.49 -13.92 8.63
N THR A 43 -15.24 -13.13 9.40
CA THR A 43 -16.46 -13.59 10.08
C THR A 43 -17.64 -13.67 9.11
N VAL A 44 -18.61 -14.55 9.39
CA VAL A 44 -19.86 -14.64 8.59
C VAL A 44 -20.59 -13.30 8.55
N LEU A 45 -20.64 -12.61 9.71
CA LEU A 45 -21.27 -11.29 9.84
C LEU A 45 -20.61 -10.28 8.90
N GLY A 46 -19.30 -10.06 9.05
CA GLY A 46 -18.56 -9.07 8.27
C GLY A 46 -18.29 -9.45 6.80
N LYS A 47 -18.48 -10.71 6.42
CA LYS A 47 -18.25 -11.19 5.05
C LYS A 47 -19.52 -11.20 4.21
N PHE A 48 -20.64 -11.64 4.77
CA PHE A 48 -21.83 -12.01 3.99
C PHE A 48 -23.13 -11.38 4.49
N VAL A 49 -23.30 -11.25 5.81
CA VAL A 49 -24.59 -10.81 6.38
C VAL A 49 -24.67 -9.30 6.42
N GLU A 50 -23.63 -8.65 6.97
CA GLU A 50 -23.59 -7.21 7.17
C GLU A 50 -22.14 -6.70 6.99
N PRO A 51 -21.66 -6.54 5.74
CA PRO A 51 -20.30 -6.06 5.47
C PRO A 51 -19.98 -4.69 6.09
N GLU A 52 -21.01 -3.86 6.31
CA GLU A 52 -20.89 -2.56 6.98
C GLU A 52 -20.44 -2.68 8.43
N PHE A 53 -20.62 -3.83 9.08
CA PHE A 53 -20.07 -4.12 10.42
C PHE A 53 -18.54 -3.94 10.48
N CYS A 54 -17.86 -4.07 9.34
CA CYS A 54 -16.41 -3.87 9.24
C CYS A 54 -15.99 -2.46 8.81
N LYS A 55 -16.94 -1.52 8.65
CA LYS A 55 -16.71 -0.16 8.14
C LYS A 55 -15.69 0.61 8.96
N ASP A 56 -15.81 0.62 10.28
CA ASP A 56 -14.85 1.38 11.12
C ASP A 56 -13.43 0.82 11.00
N LYS A 57 -13.31 -0.50 10.84
CA LYS A 57 -12.02 -1.18 10.70
C LYS A 57 -11.42 -0.90 9.32
N SER A 58 -12.24 -0.81 8.27
CA SER A 58 -11.78 -0.41 6.93
C SER A 58 -11.35 1.06 6.92
N ILE A 59 -12.11 1.95 7.54
CA ILE A 59 -11.76 3.37 7.68
C ILE A 59 -10.42 3.52 8.40
N ASN A 60 -10.22 2.83 9.53
CA ASN A 60 -8.96 2.87 10.27
C ASN A 60 -7.78 2.39 9.42
N PHE A 61 -7.95 1.29 8.69
CA PHE A 61 -6.91 0.77 7.79
C PHE A 61 -6.61 1.76 6.65
N LEU A 62 -7.63 2.33 6.02
CA LEU A 62 -7.49 3.34 4.97
C LEU A 62 -6.78 4.60 5.49
N ASN A 63 -7.16 5.08 6.67
CA ASN A 63 -6.54 6.25 7.30
C ASN A 63 -5.06 6.02 7.58
N CYS A 64 -4.69 4.85 8.12
CA CYS A 64 -3.29 4.50 8.33
C CYS A 64 -2.52 4.47 7.00
N PHE A 65 -3.08 3.86 5.95
CA PHE A 65 -2.40 3.82 4.65
C PHE A 65 -2.25 5.22 4.02
N GLN A 66 -3.23 6.10 4.21
CA GLN A 66 -3.13 7.50 3.78
C GLN A 66 -2.04 8.26 4.55
N GLN A 67 -1.86 7.99 5.85
CA GLN A 67 -0.76 8.56 6.63
C GLN A 67 0.60 8.11 6.07
N VAL A 68 0.77 6.82 5.76
CA VAL A 68 2.01 6.31 5.13
C VAL A 68 2.37 7.07 3.86
N ARG A 69 1.38 7.40 3.02
CA ARG A 69 1.58 8.20 1.80
C ARG A 69 1.89 9.68 2.09
N ARG A 70 1.41 10.23 3.20
CA ARG A 70 1.71 11.61 3.62
C ARG A 70 3.08 11.73 4.29
N ASP A 71 3.49 10.75 5.08
CA ASP A 71 4.80 10.71 5.77
C ASP A 71 5.96 10.73 4.76
N GLU A 72 5.75 10.16 3.57
CA GLU A 72 6.65 10.29 2.42
C GLU A 72 6.97 11.76 2.11
N THR A 73 5.98 12.65 2.18
CA THR A 73 6.13 14.08 1.83
C THR A 73 6.83 14.91 2.89
N GLN A 74 6.92 14.43 4.15
CA GLN A 74 7.39 15.23 5.28
C GLN A 74 8.80 14.90 5.78
N GLY A 75 9.27 13.65 5.63
CA GLY A 75 10.62 13.27 6.10
C GLY A 75 11.32 12.19 5.29
N CYS A 76 10.58 11.39 4.53
CA CYS A 76 11.13 10.22 3.85
C CYS A 76 11.24 10.35 2.33
N LYS A 77 11.02 11.56 1.79
CA LYS A 77 10.95 11.84 0.36
C LYS A 77 12.21 11.39 -0.39
N ASP A 78 13.38 11.67 0.18
CA ASP A 78 14.66 11.34 -0.45
C ASP A 78 14.86 9.82 -0.51
N THR A 79 14.59 9.13 0.60
CA THR A 79 14.68 7.65 0.66
C THR A 79 13.65 6.99 -0.26
N PHE A 80 12.44 7.53 -0.35
CA PHE A 80 11.42 7.05 -1.29
C PHE A 80 11.88 7.22 -2.74
N THR A 81 12.37 8.41 -3.09
CA THR A 81 12.86 8.72 -4.43
C THR A 81 14.01 7.80 -4.83
N GLN A 82 14.91 7.47 -3.90
CA GLN A 82 16.00 6.52 -4.15
C GLN A 82 15.48 5.10 -4.43
N VAL A 83 14.47 4.64 -3.70
CA VAL A 83 13.83 3.33 -3.95
C VAL A 83 13.13 3.32 -5.31
N LEU A 84 12.37 4.38 -5.60
CA LEU A 84 11.64 4.52 -6.85
C LEU A 84 12.59 4.51 -8.04
N ASN A 85 13.68 5.27 -7.97
CA ASN A 85 14.70 5.30 -9.02
C ASN A 85 15.39 3.95 -9.19
N CYS A 86 15.69 3.24 -8.09
CA CYS A 86 16.24 1.89 -8.16
C CYS A 86 15.27 0.92 -8.85
N GLY A 87 13.97 0.99 -8.52
CA GLY A 87 12.95 0.15 -9.14
C GLY A 87 12.73 0.45 -10.62
N LYS A 88 12.80 1.73 -11.03
CA LYS A 88 12.76 2.13 -12.44
C LYS A 88 13.93 1.56 -13.25
N GLN A 89 15.13 1.52 -12.67
CA GLN A 89 16.33 0.96 -13.31
C GLN A 89 16.31 -0.58 -13.38
N ASN A 90 15.50 -1.24 -12.56
CA ASN A 90 15.45 -2.69 -12.40
C ASN A 90 14.02 -3.22 -12.61
N THR A 91 13.31 -2.74 -13.63
CA THR A 91 11.96 -3.21 -14.00
C THR A 91 11.98 -4.72 -14.27
N GLY A 92 11.42 -5.50 -13.33
CA GLY A 92 11.43 -6.97 -13.34
C GLY A 92 12.16 -7.64 -12.17
N SER A 93 13.10 -6.93 -11.53
CA SER A 93 13.94 -7.46 -10.42
C SER A 93 13.85 -6.64 -9.14
N PHE A 94 12.82 -5.82 -8.96
CA PHE A 94 12.62 -5.02 -7.75
C PHE A 94 12.66 -5.88 -6.47
N PHE A 95 12.12 -7.11 -6.54
CA PHE A 95 12.14 -8.09 -5.44
C PHE A 95 13.38 -9.01 -5.43
N GLY A 96 14.30 -8.86 -6.39
CA GLY A 96 15.50 -9.68 -6.57
C GLY A 96 16.71 -9.26 -5.73
N GLY A 97 16.53 -8.36 -4.75
CA GLY A 97 17.60 -7.92 -3.83
C GLY A 97 18.37 -6.67 -4.25
N ASN A 98 18.33 -6.26 -5.52
CA ASN A 98 19.09 -5.10 -6.03
C ASN A 98 18.71 -3.76 -5.37
N CYS A 99 17.45 -3.62 -4.93
CA CYS A 99 16.94 -2.39 -4.29
C CYS A 99 16.68 -2.56 -2.79
N GLN A 100 17.15 -3.66 -2.18
CA GLN A 100 16.82 -4.01 -0.79
C GLN A 100 17.38 -3.00 0.21
N SER A 101 18.57 -2.43 -0.04
CA SER A 101 19.19 -1.45 0.86
C SER A 101 18.42 -0.14 0.87
N GLN A 102 18.05 0.39 -0.30
CA GLN A 102 17.23 1.59 -0.43
C GLN A 102 15.84 1.35 0.19
N LEU A 103 15.25 0.17 -0.07
CA LEU A 103 13.95 -0.18 0.50
C LEU A 103 14.01 -0.21 2.02
N ASN A 104 15.04 -0.82 2.61
CA ASN A 104 15.24 -0.83 4.06
C ASN A 104 15.42 0.58 4.62
N ALA A 105 16.13 1.47 3.92
CA ALA A 105 16.26 2.87 4.33
C ALA A 105 14.89 3.58 4.37
N TYR A 106 14.06 3.40 3.33
CA TYR A 106 12.71 3.95 3.31
C TYR A 106 11.80 3.34 4.39
N LEU A 107 11.92 2.05 4.67
CA LEU A 107 11.13 1.34 5.68
C LEU A 107 11.52 1.67 7.13
N ASN A 108 12.69 2.26 7.35
CA ASN A 108 13.20 2.64 8.67
C ASN A 108 13.28 4.16 8.86
N CYS A 109 12.91 4.94 7.84
CA CYS A 109 12.83 6.39 7.94
C CYS A 109 11.67 6.79 8.88
N GLN A 110 11.99 7.65 9.85
CA GLN A 110 11.08 8.19 10.87
C GLN A 110 10.90 9.68 10.66
#